data_AF-A0A6I2R6L1-F1
#
_entry.id   AF-A0A6I2R6L1-F1
#
_cell.length_a   1.000
_cell.length_b   1.000
_cell.length_c   1.000
_cell.angle_alpha   90.00
_cell.angle_beta   90.00
_cell.angle_gamma   90.00
#
_symmetry.space_group_name_H-M   'P 1'
#
loop_
_entity.id
_entity.type
_entity.pdbx_description
1 polymer ?
#
loop_
_entity_poly.entity_id
_entity_poly.type
_entity_poly.pdbx_seq_one_letter_code
_entity_poly.pdbx_strand_id
1 'polypeptide(L)' 'MKIRITRDTKIPLVEKGRIFYVQGVSTTGDGETVYFIHHGGNYLGIRAGDCEVIEREPE' A
#
# COMPACT_ATOMS: atom_id res chain seq x y z
N MET A 1 9.34 1.01 -5.33
CA MET A 1 7.97 1.55 -5.60
C MET A 1 7.41 2.20 -4.33
N LYS A 2 6.61 3.27 -4.45
CA LYS A 2 5.93 3.94 -3.33
C LYS A 2 4.43 4.09 -3.56
N ILE A 3 3.65 3.97 -2.48
CA ILE A 3 2.21 4.26 -2.46
C ILE A 3 1.90 5.40 -1.49
N ARG A 4 0.87 6.19 -1.80
CA ARG A 4 0.26 7.16 -0.88
C ARG A 4 -1.15 6.70 -0.52
N ILE A 5 -1.46 6.65 0.77
CA ILE A 5 -2.80 6.29 1.26
C ILE A 5 -3.79 7.40 0.91
N THR A 6 -4.92 7.06 0.28
CA THR A 6 -5.88 8.05 -0.26
C THR A 6 -7.13 8.21 0.61
N ARG A 7 -7.35 7.30 1.57
CA ARG A 7 -8.51 7.29 2.46
C ARG A 7 -8.11 7.05 3.91
N ASP A 8 -9.00 7.41 4.84
CA ASP A 8 -8.80 7.10 6.25
C ASP A 8 -8.93 5.58 6.46
N THR A 9 -7.95 4.99 7.13
CA THR A 9 -7.96 3.57 7.46
C THR A 9 -8.22 3.38 8.95
N LYS A 10 -8.66 2.17 9.32
CA LYS A 10 -8.79 1.76 10.73
C LYS A 10 -7.46 1.22 11.30
N ILE A 11 -6.42 1.16 10.48
CA ILE A 11 -5.12 0.63 10.90
C ILE A 11 -4.36 1.79 11.55
N PRO A 12 -3.93 1.65 12.82
CA PRO A 12 -3.15 2.68 13.48
C PRO A 12 -1.95 3.08 12.63
N LEU A 13 -1.69 4.39 12.52
CA LEU A 13 -0.54 4.94 11.82
C LEU A 13 -0.51 4.69 10.29
N VAL A 14 -1.62 4.22 9.69
CA VAL A 14 -1.81 4.17 8.24
C VAL A 14 -2.89 5.19 7.87
N GLU A 15 -2.51 6.47 7.97
CA GLU A 15 -3.41 7.60 7.79
C GLU A 15 -3.43 8.09 6.34
N LYS A 16 -4.52 8.74 5.94
CA LYS A 16 -4.62 9.40 4.64
C LYS A 16 -3.45 10.37 4.43
N GLY A 17 -2.83 10.31 3.26
CA GLY A 17 -1.68 11.11 2.88
C GLY A 17 -0.32 10.51 3.25
N ARG A 18 -0.25 9.49 4.12
CA ARG A 18 1.01 8.81 4.41
C ARG A 18 1.54 8.07 3.20
N ILE A 19 2.87 8.04 3.10
CA ILE A 19 3.61 7.37 2.03
C ILE A 19 4.35 6.18 2.60
N PHE A 20 4.27 5.06 1.90
CA PHE A 20 4.98 3.83 2.26
C PHE A 20 5.78 3.28 1.07
N TYR A 21 6.93 2.70 1.40
CA TYR A 21 7.69 1.87 0.46
C TYR A 21 7.01 0.51 0.36
N VAL A 22 6.77 0.08 -0.89
CA VAL A 22 6.20 -1.23 -1.18
C VAL A 22 7.31 -2.26 -1.18
N GLN A 23 7.11 -3.36 -0.46
CA GLN A 23 8.03 -4.50 -0.39
C GLN A 23 7.55 -5.72 -1.17
N GLY A 24 6.29 -5.74 -1.58
CA GLY A 24 5.73 -6.81 -2.40
C GLY A 24 4.44 -6.38 -3.06
N VAL A 25 4.10 -7.04 -4.16
CA VAL A 25 2.86 -6.81 -4.89
C VAL A 25 2.24 -8.17 -5.17
N SER A 26 0.94 -8.29 -4.95
CA SER A 26 0.16 -9.46 -5.35
C SER A 26 -1.15 -9.03 -5.97
N THR A 27 -1.83 -9.98 -6.61
CA THR A 27 -3.16 -9.80 -7.17
C THR A 27 -4.08 -10.82 -6.51
N THR A 28 -5.20 -10.36 -5.98
CA THR A 28 -6.22 -11.23 -5.38
C THR A 28 -6.99 -11.99 -6.47
N GLY A 29 -7.76 -13.02 -6.08
CA GLY A 29 -8.49 -13.86 -7.02
C GLY A 29 -9.57 -13.13 -7.85
N ASP A 30 -10.02 -11.98 -7.37
CA ASP A 30 -10.93 -11.04 -8.06
C ASP A 30 -10.19 -9.99 -8.92
N GLY A 31 -8.86 -10.05 -9.00
CA GLY A 31 -8.04 -9.18 -9.83
C GLY A 31 -7.58 -7.87 -9.18
N GLU A 32 -7.94 -7.61 -7.92
CA GLU A 32 -7.48 -6.41 -7.22
C GLU A 32 -5.98 -6.52 -6.85
N THR A 33 -5.22 -5.46 -7.14
CA THR A 33 -3.82 -5.39 -6.71
C THR A 33 -3.73 -5.07 -5.22
N VAL A 34 -2.83 -5.77 -4.51
CA VAL A 34 -2.50 -5.53 -3.11
C VAL A 34 -1.01 -5.23 -2.97
N TYR A 35 -0.70 -4.11 -2.32
CA TYR A 35 0.65 -3.64 -2.03
C TYR A 35 1.03 -3.99 -0.60
N PHE A 36 2.13 -4.72 -0.42
CA PHE A 36 2.62 -5.08 0.90
C PHE A 36 3.63 -4.05 1.40
N ILE A 37 3.42 -3.56 2.61
CA ILE A 37 4.28 -2.59 3.28
C ILE A 37 4.75 -3.17 4.62
N HIS A 38 5.92 -2.71 5.07
CA HIS A 38 6.40 -2.99 6.42
C HIS A 38 6.33 -1.70 7.26
N HIS A 39 5.59 -1.76 8.37
CA HIS A 39 5.41 -0.63 9.26
C HIS A 39 5.33 -1.09 10.72
N GLY A 40 6.16 -0.50 11.59
CA GLY A 40 6.13 -0.77 13.03
C GLY A 40 6.32 -2.25 13.39
N GLY A 41 7.12 -3.01 12.62
CA GLY A 41 7.32 -4.44 12.82
C GLY A 41 6.22 -5.35 12.27
N ASN A 42 5.22 -4.78 11.59
CA ASN A 42 4.11 -5.53 10.98
C ASN A 42 4.20 -5.47 9.45
N TYR A 43 3.76 -6.57 8.82
CA TYR A 43 3.53 -6.61 7.38
C TYR A 43 2.04 -6.43 7.11
N LEU A 44 1.72 -5.41 6.31
CA LEU A 44 0.34 -5.03 6.00
C LEU A 44 0.11 -5.06 4.50
N GLY A 45 -1.04 -5.58 4.07
CA GLY A 45 -1.51 -5.49 2.70
C GLY A 45 -2.45 -4.30 2.53
N ILE A 46 -2.12 -3.40 1.61
CA ILE A 46 -2.94 -2.24 1.24
C ILE A 46 -3.55 -2.51 -0.12
N ARG A 47 -4.89 -2.48 -0.20
CA ARG A 47 -5.60 -2.67 -1.46
C ARG A 47 -5.37 -1.48 -2.39
N ALA A 48 -5.35 -1.71 -3.69
CA ALA A 48 -5.18 -0.64 -4.68
C ALA A 48 -6.26 0.43 -4.59
N GLY A 49 -7.49 0.09 -4.15
CA GLY A 49 -8.50 1.10 -3.88
C GLY A 49 -8.13 2.08 -2.74
N ASP A 50 -7.32 1.66 -1.77
CA ASP A 50 -7.00 2.43 -0.55
C ASP A 50 -5.80 3.38 -0.72
N CYS A 51 -5.12 3.31 -1.86
CA CYS A 51 -3.91 4.07 -2.12
C CYS A 51 -3.75 4.45 -3.59
N GLU A 52 -2.73 5.23 -3.91
CA GLU A 52 -2.26 5.44 -5.27
C GLU A 52 -0.76 5.21 -5.36
N VAL A 53 -0.27 4.70 -6.50
CA VAL A 53 1.16 4.56 -6.75
C VAL A 53 1.72 5.91 -7.18
N ILE A 54 2.70 6.42 -6.43
CA ILE A 54 3.30 7.74 -6.69
C ILE A 54 4.74 7.65 -7.24
N GLU A 55 5.36 6.47 -7.16
CA GLU A 55 6.69 6.21 -7.73
C GLU A 55 6.79 4.74 -8.11
N ARG A 56 7.05 4.45 -9.39
CA ARG A 56 7.37 3.11 -9.88
C ARG A 56 8.88 2.99 -9.98
N GLU A 57 9.44 1.85 -9.61
CA GLU A 57 10.83 1.58 -9.99
C GLU A 57 10.89 1.43 -11.51
N PRO A 58 11.95 1.95 -12.17
CA PRO A 58 12.16 1.70 -13.58
C PRO A 58 12.34 0.20 -13.82
N GLU A 59 11.58 -0.33 -14.79
CA GLU A 59 11.65 -1.73 -15.25
C GLU A 59 13.03 -2.08 -15.84
#